data_AF-A0A1Y4QWX4-F1
#
_entry.id   AF-A0A1Y4QWX4-F1
#
_cell.length_a   1.000
_cell.length_b   1.000
_cell.length_c   1.000
_cell.angle_alpha   90.00
_cell.angle_beta   90.00
_cell.angle_gamma   90.00
#
_symmetry.space_group_name_H-M   'P 1'
#
loop_
_entity.id
_entity.type
_entity.pdbx_description
1 polymer ?
#
loop_
_entity_poly.entity_id
_entity_poly.type
_entity_poly.pdbx_seq_one_letter_code
_entity_poly.pdbx_strand_id
1 'polypeptide(L)'
;MSNLHGKEYDKAVKRLKRKTTVKKILSDIVGVVLFFGIIFGGYKLWSDYKSGNAYNDDSYKIETKRDSSYNGIYSLTKLDENGNNTWDGLMLYVENDKVVSCANYDFYTFDDLSEMNGGKKVDESYFEMGDQDISEFGDKVNSIKIPKSKNFSYIKNGFSVSGGITYLGNGGIPVVKGAFLCTDKIDFDKVTDTSTDYDYMKSCDIVSGYDEDSQEVWLSKLLSNEKSIYHDGYKLIHYSGYDDLNKNCKLDNGSCIEGLNKDLGTNLSEW
;
A
#
# COMPACT_ATOMS: atom_id res chain seq x y z
N MET A 1 22.20 -67.89 52.74
CA MET A 1 22.72 -66.79 51.87
C MET A 1 21.72 -66.24 50.84
N SER A 2 20.43 -66.66 50.79
CA SER A 2 19.50 -66.19 49.74
C SER A 2 18.64 -64.96 50.08
N ASN A 3 18.44 -64.61 51.36
CA ASN A 3 17.54 -63.51 51.77
C ASN A 3 18.14 -62.09 51.69
N LEU A 4 19.46 -61.94 51.60
CA LEU A 4 20.12 -60.64 51.41
C LEU A 4 20.00 -60.17 49.95
N HIS A 5 20.11 -61.10 49.01
CA HIS A 5 20.08 -60.80 47.57
C HIS A 5 18.71 -60.28 47.11
N GLY A 6 17.61 -60.80 47.67
CA GLY A 6 16.25 -60.34 47.38
C GLY A 6 15.95 -58.92 47.88
N LYS A 7 16.46 -58.55 49.06
CA LYS A 7 16.25 -57.19 49.62
C LYS A 7 17.04 -56.12 48.87
N GLU A 8 18.25 -56.42 48.42
CA GLU A 8 19.03 -55.50 47.58
C GLU A 8 18.44 -55.36 46.19
N TYR A 9 17.94 -56.46 45.61
CA TYR A 9 17.23 -56.46 44.33
C TYR A 9 15.96 -55.59 44.40
N ASP A 10 15.12 -55.76 45.41
CA ASP A 10 13.91 -54.94 45.59
C ASP A 10 14.21 -53.45 45.79
N LYS A 11 15.31 -53.14 46.48
CA LYS A 11 15.75 -51.75 46.69
C LYS A 11 16.27 -51.14 45.38
N ALA A 12 16.96 -51.92 44.54
CA ALA A 12 17.39 -51.51 43.21
C ALA A 12 16.20 -51.30 42.28
N VAL A 13 15.21 -52.22 42.28
CA VAL A 13 13.98 -52.12 41.48
C VAL A 13 13.15 -50.90 41.90
N LYS A 14 12.99 -50.63 43.20
CA LYS A 14 12.29 -49.42 43.68
C LYS A 14 13.02 -48.13 43.28
N ARG A 15 14.36 -48.10 43.35
CA ARG A 15 15.16 -46.95 42.90
C ARG A 15 15.07 -46.73 41.39
N LEU A 16 15.08 -47.80 40.60
CA LEU A 16 14.88 -47.75 39.14
C LEU A 16 13.48 -47.24 38.80
N LYS A 17 12.42 -47.82 39.37
CA LYS A 17 11.04 -47.34 39.19
C LYS A 17 10.90 -45.86 39.54
N ARG A 18 11.45 -45.42 40.68
CA ARG A 18 11.41 -44.00 41.10
C ARG A 18 12.17 -43.09 40.12
N LYS A 19 13.34 -43.50 39.64
CA LYS A 19 14.09 -42.75 38.60
C LYS A 19 13.31 -42.65 37.29
N THR A 20 12.64 -43.71 36.86
CA THR A 20 11.80 -43.71 35.65
C THR A 20 10.56 -42.83 35.82
N THR A 21 9.91 -42.86 36.98
CA THR A 21 8.77 -41.98 37.30
C THR A 21 9.18 -40.52 37.36
N VAL A 22 10.30 -40.18 38.01
CA VAL A 22 10.81 -38.80 38.09
C VAL A 22 11.21 -38.27 36.70
N LYS A 23 11.88 -39.10 35.87
CA LYS A 23 12.19 -38.73 34.48
C LYS A 23 10.91 -38.46 33.67
N LYS A 24 9.86 -39.25 33.88
CA LYS A 24 8.57 -39.05 33.20
C LYS A 24 7.91 -37.74 33.63
N ILE A 25 7.86 -37.45 34.94
CA ILE A 25 7.30 -36.18 35.46
C ILE A 25 8.06 -34.96 34.93
N LEU A 26 9.40 -35.01 34.90
CA LEU A 26 10.23 -33.93 34.34
C LEU A 26 10.00 -33.75 32.84
N SER A 27 9.87 -34.84 32.09
CA SER A 27 9.56 -34.79 30.66
C SER A 27 8.16 -34.19 30.40
N ASP A 28 7.18 -34.53 31.23
CA ASP A 28 5.82 -34.02 31.12
C ASP A 28 5.78 -32.50 31.45
N ILE A 29 6.51 -32.05 32.48
CA ILE A 29 6.62 -30.62 32.82
C ILE A 29 7.31 -29.83 31.71
N VAL A 30 8.42 -30.34 31.16
CA VAL A 30 9.11 -29.70 30.04
C VAL A 30 8.21 -29.63 28.80
N GLY A 31 7.46 -30.70 28.53
CA GLY A 31 6.46 -30.73 27.46
C GLY A 31 5.37 -29.66 27.63
N VAL A 32 4.84 -29.49 28.84
CA VAL A 32 3.83 -28.48 29.15
C VAL A 32 4.39 -27.06 29.01
N VAL A 33 5.59 -26.79 29.53
CA VAL A 33 6.24 -25.47 29.42
C VAL A 33 6.54 -25.12 27.96
N LEU A 34 7.01 -26.08 27.16
CA LEU A 34 7.21 -25.88 25.72
C LEU A 34 5.90 -25.65 24.98
N PHE A 35 4.83 -26.38 25.32
CA PHE A 35 3.52 -26.22 24.71
C PHE A 35 2.93 -24.83 24.97
N PHE A 36 3.00 -24.34 26.22
CA PHE A 36 2.59 -22.98 26.54
C PHE A 36 3.52 -21.92 25.95
N GLY A 37 4.83 -22.16 25.86
CA GLY A 37 5.78 -21.27 25.21
C GLY A 37 5.51 -21.10 23.71
N ILE A 38 5.14 -22.18 23.01
CA ILE A 38 4.75 -22.15 21.59
C ILE A 38 3.41 -21.43 21.41
N ILE A 39 2.43 -21.67 22.29
CA ILE A 39 1.13 -20.98 22.23
C ILE A 39 1.29 -19.48 22.49
N PHE A 40 2.01 -19.08 23.54
CA PHE A 40 2.22 -17.66 23.85
C PHE A 40 3.14 -16.97 22.83
N GLY A 41 4.19 -17.64 22.37
CA GLY A 41 5.07 -17.12 21.32
C GLY A 41 4.35 -16.97 19.98
N GLY A 42 3.54 -17.97 19.61
CA GLY A 42 2.70 -17.93 18.42
C GLY A 42 1.60 -16.87 18.51
N TYR A 43 0.96 -16.71 19.67
CA TYR A 43 -0.04 -15.67 19.90
C TYR A 43 0.57 -14.27 19.85
N LYS A 44 1.78 -14.09 20.41
CA LYS A 44 2.49 -12.81 20.36
C LYS A 44 2.95 -12.49 18.93
N LEU A 45 3.49 -13.45 18.19
CA LEU A 45 3.85 -13.29 16.77
C LEU A 45 2.61 -13.00 15.89
N TRP A 46 1.47 -13.65 16.17
CA TRP A 46 0.21 -13.39 15.47
C TRP A 46 -0.40 -12.03 15.85
N SER A 47 -0.29 -11.62 17.11
CA SER A 47 -0.71 -10.30 17.61
C SER A 47 0.18 -9.17 17.07
N ASP A 48 1.49 -9.39 16.97
CA ASP A 48 2.45 -8.44 16.39
C ASP A 48 2.31 -8.37 14.87
N TYR A 49 1.90 -9.46 14.21
CA TYR A 49 1.47 -9.46 12.81
C TYR A 49 0.16 -8.65 12.63
N LYS A 50 -0.77 -8.73 13.59
CA LYS A 50 -2.01 -7.94 13.62
C LYS A 50 -1.82 -6.46 13.99
N SER A 51 -0.76 -6.10 14.73
CA SER A 51 -0.62 -4.76 15.33
C SER A 51 -0.21 -3.65 14.35
N GLY A 52 0.02 -3.97 13.07
CA GLY A 52 0.32 -3.00 12.01
C GLY A 52 -0.89 -2.41 11.25
N ASN A 53 -2.09 -3.00 11.34
CA ASN A 53 -2.93 -3.05 10.13
C ASN A 53 -4.32 -2.38 10.13
N ALA A 54 -4.78 -1.67 11.17
CA ALA A 54 -5.97 -0.77 11.14
C ALA A 54 -6.35 -0.35 12.56
N TYR A 55 -6.36 -1.33 13.47
CA TYR A 55 -6.84 -1.18 14.86
C TYR A 55 -6.09 -0.12 15.70
N ASN A 56 -4.83 0.14 15.37
CA ASN A 56 -4.00 1.14 16.07
C ASN A 56 -3.92 2.47 15.30
N ASP A 57 -4.52 2.55 14.11
CA ASP A 57 -4.58 3.79 13.34
C ASP A 57 -5.75 4.62 13.86
N ASP A 58 -5.46 5.84 14.30
CA ASP A 58 -6.44 6.82 14.74
C ASP A 58 -6.41 8.07 13.87
N SER A 59 -5.76 8.01 12.69
CA SER A 59 -5.62 9.13 11.78
C SER A 59 -6.96 9.59 11.24
N TYR A 60 -7.89 8.67 11.01
CA TYR A 60 -9.23 8.94 10.49
C TYR A 60 -10.26 9.40 11.54
N LYS A 61 -9.91 9.35 12.84
CA LYS A 61 -10.85 9.68 13.94
C LYS A 61 -11.08 11.17 14.14
N ILE A 62 -10.43 12.02 13.35
CA ILE A 62 -10.65 13.46 13.38
C ILE A 62 -12.04 13.77 12.79
N GLU A 63 -12.88 14.42 13.59
CA GLU A 63 -14.20 14.86 13.13
C GLU A 63 -14.05 15.96 12.07
N THR A 64 -14.75 15.78 10.95
CA THR A 64 -14.77 16.73 9.84
C THR A 64 -16.19 16.83 9.28
N LYS A 65 -16.42 17.80 8.40
CA LYS A 65 -17.71 17.97 7.71
C LYS A 65 -17.54 17.59 6.25
N ARG A 66 -18.42 16.70 5.77
CA ARG A 66 -18.52 16.35 4.35
C ARG A 66 -18.82 17.60 3.52
N ASP A 67 -18.16 17.72 2.38
CA ASP A 67 -18.41 18.75 1.36
C ASP A 67 -18.77 18.08 0.04
N SER A 68 -20.08 17.97 -0.21
CA SER A 68 -20.65 17.35 -1.42
C SER A 68 -20.32 18.08 -2.72
N SER A 69 -19.63 19.23 -2.68
CA SER A 69 -19.30 20.00 -3.89
C SER A 69 -18.20 19.35 -4.74
N TYR A 70 -17.43 18.42 -4.18
CA TYR A 70 -16.38 17.71 -4.93
C TYR A 70 -16.99 16.64 -5.84
N ASN A 71 -16.77 16.78 -7.14
CA ASN A 71 -17.18 15.83 -8.16
C ASN A 71 -16.29 15.98 -9.40
N GLY A 72 -15.72 14.88 -9.89
CA GLY A 72 -14.84 14.87 -11.06
C GLY A 72 -13.44 14.31 -10.78
N ILE A 73 -12.50 14.64 -11.66
CA ILE A 73 -11.11 14.19 -11.57
C ILE A 73 -10.27 15.29 -10.94
N TYR A 74 -9.47 14.90 -9.95
CA TYR A 74 -8.58 15.80 -9.23
C TYR A 74 -7.17 15.23 -9.16
N SER A 75 -6.21 16.12 -8.89
CA SER A 75 -4.92 15.73 -8.34
C SER A 75 -4.60 16.50 -7.07
N LEU A 76 -4.02 15.83 -6.08
CA LEU A 76 -3.35 16.43 -4.93
C LEU A 76 -1.85 16.28 -5.10
N THR A 77 -1.17 17.39 -5.38
CA THR A 77 0.24 17.36 -5.74
C THR A 77 1.08 18.17 -4.76
N LYS A 78 2.24 17.62 -4.38
CA LYS A 78 3.12 18.18 -3.37
C LYS A 78 3.77 19.47 -3.87
N LEU A 79 3.91 20.43 -2.97
CA LEU A 79 4.65 21.65 -3.19
C LEU A 79 6.05 21.55 -2.58
N ASP A 80 7.05 22.07 -3.28
CA ASP A 80 8.40 22.28 -2.75
C ASP A 80 8.44 23.47 -1.78
N GLU A 81 9.60 23.72 -1.17
CA GLU A 81 9.82 24.84 -0.25
C GLU A 81 9.60 26.23 -0.87
N ASN A 82 9.60 26.32 -2.20
CA ASN A 82 9.37 27.54 -2.97
C ASN A 82 7.91 27.66 -3.47
N GLY A 83 7.05 26.68 -3.16
CA GLY A 83 5.66 26.63 -3.61
C GLY A 83 5.46 26.11 -5.04
N ASN A 84 6.48 25.52 -5.65
CA ASN A 84 6.36 24.88 -6.97
C ASN A 84 5.84 23.46 -6.83
N ASN A 85 5.08 23.02 -7.84
CA ASN A 85 4.54 21.67 -7.88
C ASN A 85 5.63 20.63 -8.24
N THR A 86 5.88 19.66 -7.35
CA THR A 86 6.81 18.54 -7.62
C THR A 86 6.17 17.42 -8.43
N TRP A 87 4.84 17.45 -8.57
CA TRP A 87 3.99 16.44 -9.20
C TRP A 87 3.91 15.10 -8.46
N ASP A 88 4.58 14.93 -7.33
CA ASP A 88 4.34 13.80 -6.45
C ASP A 88 2.96 13.92 -5.80
N GLY A 89 2.22 12.82 -5.74
CA GLY A 89 0.97 12.75 -5.00
C GLY A 89 -0.13 11.98 -5.73
N LEU A 90 -1.37 12.38 -5.50
CA LEU A 90 -2.54 11.54 -5.71
C LEU A 90 -3.36 12.02 -6.90
N MET A 91 -3.68 11.12 -7.83
CA MET A 91 -4.78 11.29 -8.79
C MET A 91 -6.04 10.67 -8.22
N LEU A 92 -7.18 11.35 -8.37
CA LEU A 92 -8.45 11.02 -7.72
C LEU A 92 -9.59 11.10 -8.73
N TYR A 93 -10.49 10.12 -8.69
CA TYR A 93 -11.86 10.26 -9.19
C TYR A 93 -12.81 10.33 -8.00
N VAL A 94 -13.58 11.41 -7.91
CA VAL A 94 -14.42 11.74 -6.76
C VAL A 94 -15.87 11.93 -7.20
N GLU A 95 -16.80 11.33 -6.47
CA GLU A 95 -18.24 11.52 -6.66
C GLU A 95 -18.88 11.97 -5.35
N ASN A 96 -19.45 13.18 -5.33
CA ASN A 96 -20.14 13.69 -4.15
C ASN A 96 -19.28 13.57 -2.87
N ASP A 97 -18.03 14.05 -2.96
CA ASP A 97 -16.98 13.95 -1.93
C ASP A 97 -16.35 12.56 -1.72
N LYS A 98 -16.98 11.47 -2.17
CA LYS A 98 -16.42 10.12 -2.05
C LYS A 98 -15.27 9.93 -3.02
N VAL A 99 -14.10 9.55 -2.52
CA VAL A 99 -12.99 9.05 -3.35
C VAL A 99 -13.36 7.65 -3.85
N VAL A 100 -13.85 7.58 -5.09
CA VAL A 100 -14.27 6.33 -5.73
C VAL A 100 -13.05 5.56 -6.21
N SER A 101 -12.07 6.25 -6.76
CA SER A 101 -10.80 5.63 -7.15
C SER A 101 -9.64 6.61 -7.06
N CYS A 102 -8.44 6.10 -6.78
CA CYS A 102 -7.24 6.90 -6.83
C CYS A 102 -5.97 6.09 -7.12
N ALA A 103 -4.95 6.79 -7.56
CA ALA A 103 -3.59 6.27 -7.69
C ALA A 103 -2.58 7.31 -7.20
N ASN A 104 -1.63 6.87 -6.37
CA ASN A 104 -0.56 7.68 -5.82
C ASN A 104 0.69 7.52 -6.68
N TYR A 105 1.39 8.61 -6.96
CA TYR A 105 2.51 8.69 -7.89
C TYR A 105 3.70 9.40 -7.28
N ASP A 106 4.90 8.93 -7.63
CA ASP A 106 6.10 9.76 -7.64
C ASP A 106 6.36 10.26 -9.05
N PHE A 107 6.78 11.51 -9.19
CA PHE A 107 7.26 12.06 -10.44
C PHE A 107 8.77 12.21 -10.40
N TYR A 108 9.45 11.51 -11.30
CA TYR A 108 10.91 11.59 -11.45
C TYR A 108 11.27 12.43 -12.66
N THR A 109 11.99 13.51 -12.44
CA THR A 109 12.55 14.33 -13.53
C THR A 109 13.64 13.56 -14.27
N PHE A 110 13.99 13.99 -15.48
CA PHE A 110 15.12 13.40 -16.22
C PHE A 110 16.46 13.47 -15.48
N ASP A 111 16.66 14.48 -14.65
CA ASP A 111 17.86 14.59 -13.81
C ASP A 111 17.84 13.49 -12.74
N ASP A 112 16.71 13.30 -12.04
CA ASP A 112 16.54 12.22 -11.06
C ASP A 112 16.83 10.84 -11.71
N LEU A 113 16.27 10.63 -12.91
CA LEU A 113 16.47 9.37 -13.64
C LEU A 113 17.91 9.17 -14.09
N SER A 114 18.60 10.25 -14.48
CA SER A 114 20.01 10.21 -14.84
C SER A 114 20.87 9.81 -13.65
N GLU A 115 20.60 10.37 -12.47
CA GLU A 115 21.25 9.98 -11.21
C GLU A 115 21.00 8.50 -10.88
N MET A 116 19.75 8.05 -10.98
CA MET A 116 19.36 6.64 -10.78
C MET A 116 19.97 5.68 -11.82
N ASN A 117 20.33 6.20 -12.99
CA ASN A 117 21.03 5.48 -14.05
C ASN A 117 22.57 5.58 -13.93
N GLY A 118 23.08 5.90 -12.74
CA GLY A 118 24.52 6.00 -12.48
C GLY A 118 25.19 7.20 -13.14
N GLY A 119 24.45 8.30 -13.29
CA GLY A 119 24.90 9.55 -13.93
C GLY A 119 24.86 9.54 -15.46
N LYS A 120 24.37 8.46 -16.08
CA LYS A 120 24.15 8.43 -17.53
C LYS A 120 22.92 9.26 -17.86
N LYS A 121 23.05 10.16 -18.84
CA LYS A 121 21.95 11.02 -19.28
C LYS A 121 20.73 10.19 -19.68
N VAL A 122 19.60 10.51 -19.05
CA VAL A 122 18.24 10.08 -19.41
C VAL A 122 17.49 11.33 -19.85
N ASP A 123 16.85 11.28 -21.01
CA ASP A 123 15.98 12.34 -21.54
C ASP A 123 14.88 11.70 -22.39
N GLU A 124 14.12 12.51 -23.14
CA GLU A 124 13.02 12.04 -23.99
C GLU A 124 13.45 10.90 -24.93
N SER A 125 14.62 11.03 -25.55
CA SER A 125 15.16 10.04 -26.50
C SER A 125 15.50 8.70 -25.83
N TYR A 126 15.64 8.70 -24.50
CA TYR A 126 15.82 7.47 -23.75
C TYR A 126 14.58 6.57 -23.80
N PHE A 127 13.39 7.17 -23.96
CA PHE A 127 12.11 6.46 -23.99
C PHE A 127 11.54 6.24 -25.40
N GLU A 128 12.26 6.66 -26.44
CA GLU A 128 11.91 6.35 -27.82
C GLU A 128 12.20 4.88 -28.14
N MET A 129 11.21 4.17 -28.70
CA MET A 129 11.31 2.74 -29.01
C MET A 129 12.06 2.45 -30.33
N GLY A 130 12.33 3.45 -31.17
CA GLY A 130 13.12 3.31 -32.41
C GLY A 130 12.81 2.05 -33.23
N ASP A 131 13.86 1.43 -33.78
CA ASP A 131 13.83 0.09 -34.38
C ASP A 131 14.12 -1.04 -33.34
N GLN A 132 14.10 -0.73 -32.04
CA GLN A 132 14.46 -1.69 -30.98
C GLN A 132 13.34 -2.70 -30.75
N ASP A 133 13.72 -3.92 -30.37
CA ASP A 133 12.75 -4.91 -29.87
C ASP A 133 12.17 -4.44 -28.53
N ILE A 134 10.89 -4.73 -28.28
CA ILE A 134 10.18 -4.43 -27.02
C ILE A 134 10.97 -4.95 -25.80
N SER A 135 11.61 -6.10 -25.94
CA SER A 135 12.45 -6.69 -24.89
C SER A 135 13.69 -5.86 -24.56
N GLU A 136 14.39 -5.35 -25.58
CA GLU A 136 15.57 -4.49 -25.41
C GLU A 136 15.19 -3.14 -24.78
N PHE A 137 14.06 -2.58 -25.20
CA PHE A 137 13.51 -1.37 -24.59
C PHE A 137 13.16 -1.62 -23.10
N GLY A 138 12.52 -2.75 -22.81
CA GLY A 138 12.21 -3.17 -21.45
C GLY A 138 13.46 -3.26 -20.57
N ASP A 139 14.53 -3.90 -21.05
CA ASP A 139 15.79 -4.03 -20.31
C ASP A 139 16.48 -2.68 -20.10
N LYS A 140 16.48 -1.81 -21.12
CA LYS A 140 17.01 -0.44 -21.04
C LYS A 140 16.30 0.38 -19.96
N VAL A 141 14.98 0.30 -19.93
CA VAL A 141 14.14 1.01 -18.96
C VAL A 141 14.29 0.41 -17.56
N ASN A 142 14.31 -0.91 -17.44
CA ASN A 142 14.54 -1.64 -16.17
C ASN A 142 15.94 -1.42 -15.59
N SER A 143 16.90 -0.95 -16.38
CA SER A 143 18.24 -0.61 -15.89
C SER A 143 18.27 0.64 -15.00
N ILE A 144 17.26 1.51 -15.12
CA ILE A 144 17.07 2.65 -14.21
C ILE A 144 16.56 2.09 -12.87
N LYS A 145 17.30 2.35 -11.79
CA LYS A 145 16.99 1.82 -10.46
C LYS A 145 15.87 2.60 -9.75
N ILE A 146 14.71 2.65 -10.38
CA ILE A 146 13.52 3.29 -9.82
C ILE A 146 13.00 2.48 -8.63
N PRO A 147 12.66 3.12 -7.51
CA PRO A 147 12.00 2.46 -6.39
C PRO A 147 10.72 1.75 -6.85
N LYS A 148 10.64 0.44 -6.59
CA LYS A 148 9.42 -0.33 -6.86
C LYS A 148 8.35 -0.01 -5.81
N SER A 149 7.11 0.14 -6.25
CA SER A 149 5.93 0.20 -5.37
C SER A 149 5.83 -1.07 -4.52
N LYS A 150 5.74 -0.92 -3.20
CA LYS A 150 5.75 -2.03 -2.24
C LYS A 150 4.50 -2.91 -2.27
N ASN A 151 3.34 -2.36 -2.62
CA ASN A 151 2.03 -3.04 -2.61
C ASN A 151 1.41 -3.03 -4.02
N PHE A 152 2.11 -3.64 -4.97
CA PHE A 152 1.69 -3.65 -6.37
C PHE A 152 0.83 -4.88 -6.68
N SER A 153 -0.49 -4.74 -6.53
CA SER A 153 -1.46 -5.65 -7.16
C SER A 153 -2.24 -4.87 -8.21
N TYR A 154 -2.41 -5.46 -9.40
CA TYR A 154 -3.24 -4.86 -10.45
C TYR A 154 -4.69 -4.74 -9.95
N ILE A 155 -5.16 -3.52 -9.75
CA ILE A 155 -6.55 -3.20 -9.42
C ILE A 155 -7.11 -2.40 -10.59
N LYS A 156 -8.21 -2.87 -11.20
CA LYS A 156 -8.91 -2.13 -12.26
C LYS A 156 -9.59 -0.90 -11.68
N ASN A 157 -8.87 0.21 -11.62
CA ASN A 157 -9.29 1.42 -10.93
C ASN A 157 -9.38 2.63 -11.90
N GLY A 158 -9.26 2.41 -13.20
CA GLY A 158 -9.27 3.46 -14.21
C GLY A 158 -8.05 4.37 -14.26
N PHE A 159 -7.11 4.27 -13.33
CA PHE A 159 -5.78 4.85 -13.44
C PHE A 159 -4.82 3.78 -13.97
N SER A 160 -3.82 4.15 -14.77
CA SER A 160 -2.88 3.16 -15.34
C SER A 160 -2.10 2.46 -14.22
N VAL A 161 -2.60 1.29 -13.80
CA VAL A 161 -2.12 0.44 -12.69
C VAL A 161 -1.17 -0.65 -13.14
N SER A 162 -0.61 -0.59 -14.34
CA SER A 162 0.54 -1.43 -14.70
C SER A 162 1.80 -0.63 -14.40
N GLY A 163 2.73 -1.17 -13.60
CA GLY A 163 3.97 -0.56 -13.14
C GLY A 163 5.00 -0.43 -14.25
N GLY A 164 4.52 -0.11 -15.45
CA GLY A 164 5.28 0.38 -16.56
C GLY A 164 5.58 1.85 -16.35
N ILE A 165 6.76 2.23 -16.77
CA ILE A 165 7.17 3.61 -16.90
C ILE A 165 6.38 4.20 -18.06
N THR A 166 5.46 5.11 -17.75
CA THR A 166 4.68 5.80 -18.77
C THR A 166 5.38 7.10 -19.10
N TYR A 167 6.03 7.15 -20.26
CA TYR A 167 6.61 8.40 -20.73
C TYR A 167 5.50 9.30 -21.30
N LEU A 168 5.31 10.48 -20.71
CA LEU A 168 4.24 11.42 -21.05
C LEU A 168 4.73 12.70 -21.74
N GLY A 169 6.01 12.82 -22.10
CA GLY A 169 6.53 14.06 -22.71
C GLY A 169 6.80 15.20 -21.73
N ASN A 170 6.66 14.98 -20.42
CA ASN A 170 6.51 16.06 -19.43
C ASN A 170 7.79 16.41 -18.63
N GLY A 171 8.97 16.19 -19.21
CA GLY A 171 10.27 16.43 -18.57
C GLY A 171 10.65 15.41 -17.49
N GLY A 172 9.95 14.28 -17.46
CA GLY A 172 10.10 13.23 -16.46
C GLY A 172 9.06 12.12 -16.65
N ILE A 173 8.97 11.22 -15.68
CA ILE A 173 8.05 10.07 -15.68
C ILE A 173 7.30 9.96 -14.35
N PRO A 174 5.97 9.75 -14.38
CA PRO A 174 5.23 9.33 -13.20
C PRO A 174 5.37 7.82 -12.97
N VAL A 175 5.48 7.43 -11.69
CA VAL A 175 5.61 6.04 -11.23
C VAL A 175 4.57 5.80 -10.14
N VAL A 176 3.65 4.87 -10.41
CA VAL A 176 2.59 4.51 -9.45
C VAL A 176 3.21 3.87 -8.20
N LYS A 177 2.86 4.39 -7.03
CA LYS A 177 3.21 3.86 -5.71
C LYS A 177 2.12 3.01 -5.08
N GLY A 178 0.87 3.36 -5.34
CA GLY A 178 -0.29 2.76 -4.73
C GLY A 178 -1.55 3.03 -5.54
N ALA A 179 -2.54 2.17 -5.36
CA ALA A 179 -3.82 2.27 -6.03
C ALA A 179 -4.91 1.83 -5.07
N PHE A 180 -6.07 2.47 -5.18
CA PHE A 180 -7.25 2.17 -4.39
C PHE A 180 -8.52 2.31 -5.23
N LEU A 181 -9.51 1.49 -4.90
CA LEU A 181 -10.82 1.46 -5.52
C LEU A 181 -11.87 1.22 -4.45
N CYS A 182 -12.87 2.09 -4.39
CA CYS A 182 -14.03 1.99 -3.51
C CYS A 182 -15.32 2.05 -4.32
N THR A 183 -15.80 0.90 -4.81
CA THR A 183 -17.08 0.83 -5.53
C THR A 183 -18.28 0.88 -4.58
N ASP A 184 -18.20 0.14 -3.46
CA ASP A 184 -19.31 0.04 -2.50
C ASP A 184 -18.94 0.67 -1.15
N LYS A 185 -18.55 -0.16 -0.19
CA LYS A 185 -18.19 0.22 1.18
C LYS A 185 -16.87 -0.42 1.57
N ILE A 186 -16.09 0.30 2.36
CA ILE A 186 -14.79 -0.16 2.85
C ILE A 186 -14.97 -1.09 4.04
N ASP A 187 -14.36 -2.28 3.96
CA ASP A 187 -14.32 -3.24 5.06
C ASP A 187 -13.01 -3.10 5.85
N PHE A 188 -12.96 -2.06 6.67
CA PHE A 188 -11.74 -1.59 7.34
C PHE A 188 -11.19 -2.59 8.38
N ASP A 189 -12.06 -3.36 9.03
CA ASP A 189 -11.73 -4.25 10.14
C ASP A 189 -11.39 -5.69 9.71
N LYS A 190 -11.63 -6.03 8.44
CA LYS A 190 -11.48 -7.41 7.96
C LYS A 190 -10.02 -7.75 7.70
N VAL A 191 -9.41 -8.36 8.71
CA VAL A 191 -8.09 -8.98 8.58
C VAL A 191 -8.20 -10.26 7.74
N THR A 192 -7.56 -10.27 6.58
CA THR A 192 -7.43 -11.45 5.70
C THR A 192 -5.96 -11.81 5.45
N ASP A 193 -5.68 -13.00 4.93
CA ASP A 193 -4.32 -13.42 4.51
C ASP A 193 -3.84 -12.69 3.22
N THR A 194 -4.68 -11.84 2.63
CA THR A 194 -4.44 -11.02 1.44
C THR A 194 -4.45 -9.52 1.78
N SER A 195 -3.99 -8.68 0.85
CA SER A 195 -4.10 -7.21 0.96
C SER A 195 -5.53 -6.79 1.30
N THR A 196 -5.67 -5.93 2.31
CA THR A 196 -6.94 -5.38 2.80
C THR A 196 -7.21 -3.99 2.21
N ASP A 197 -8.45 -3.49 2.32
CA ASP A 197 -8.78 -2.11 1.92
C ASP A 197 -7.87 -1.10 2.63
N TYR A 198 -7.55 -1.34 3.90
CA TYR A 198 -6.61 -0.52 4.66
C TYR A 198 -5.21 -0.51 4.04
N ASP A 199 -4.70 -1.66 3.58
CA ASP A 199 -3.37 -1.73 2.94
C ASP A 199 -3.33 -0.92 1.63
N TYR A 200 -4.44 -0.96 0.88
CA TYR A 200 -4.60 -0.15 -0.34
C TYR A 200 -4.72 1.34 -0.02
N MET A 201 -5.50 1.71 1.00
CA MET A 201 -5.61 3.09 1.48
C MET A 201 -4.27 3.62 1.99
N LYS A 202 -3.51 2.81 2.73
CA LYS A 202 -2.15 3.15 3.15
C LYS A 202 -1.21 3.37 1.97
N SER A 203 -1.32 2.57 0.91
CA SER A 203 -0.49 2.76 -0.28
C SER A 203 -0.75 4.09 -1.00
N CYS A 204 -1.93 4.67 -0.79
CA CYS A 204 -2.33 5.97 -1.33
C CYS A 204 -2.25 7.11 -0.30
N ASP A 205 -1.82 6.83 0.93
CA ASP A 205 -1.79 7.78 2.06
C ASP A 205 -3.17 8.42 2.36
N ILE A 206 -4.28 7.70 2.11
CA ILE A 206 -5.65 8.23 2.25
C ILE A 206 -6.40 7.76 3.51
N VAL A 207 -5.74 7.04 4.42
CA VAL A 207 -6.41 6.48 5.61
C VAL A 207 -7.09 7.58 6.44
N SER A 208 -6.43 8.74 6.61
CA SER A 208 -6.96 9.91 7.32
C SER A 208 -8.31 10.42 6.78
N GLY A 209 -8.62 10.14 5.51
CA GLY A 209 -9.87 10.51 4.85
C GLY A 209 -11.04 9.56 5.12
N TYR A 210 -10.79 8.41 5.75
CA TYR A 210 -11.81 7.41 6.04
C TYR A 210 -12.87 7.94 7.01
N ASP A 211 -14.13 7.64 6.75
CA ASP A 211 -15.26 7.92 7.63
C ASP A 211 -15.94 6.61 8.03
N GLU A 212 -16.06 6.38 9.34
CA GLU A 212 -16.59 5.13 9.90
C GLU A 212 -18.10 4.98 9.65
N ASP A 213 -18.85 6.08 9.70
CA ASP A 213 -20.32 6.05 9.59
C ASP A 213 -20.77 5.69 8.17
N SER A 214 -20.14 6.33 7.17
CA SER A 214 -20.43 6.06 5.76
C SER A 214 -19.63 4.89 5.18
N GLN A 215 -18.51 4.53 5.81
CA GLN A 215 -17.54 3.55 5.31
C GLN A 215 -16.95 3.97 3.95
N GLU A 216 -16.72 5.27 3.77
CA GLU A 216 -16.18 5.91 2.57
C GLU A 216 -14.89 6.67 2.90
N VAL A 217 -14.09 6.99 1.89
CA VAL A 217 -13.03 8.01 2.02
C VAL A 217 -13.57 9.31 1.43
N TRP A 218 -13.48 10.40 2.19
CA TRP A 218 -13.94 11.73 1.74
C TRP A 218 -12.76 12.62 1.37
N LEU A 219 -12.85 13.29 0.23
CA LEU A 219 -11.83 14.27 -0.19
C LEU A 219 -11.78 15.44 0.79
N SER A 220 -12.93 16.01 1.18
CA SER A 220 -13.00 17.10 2.15
C SER A 220 -12.31 16.76 3.50
N LYS A 221 -12.45 15.51 3.95
CA LYS A 221 -11.78 15.00 5.16
C LYS A 221 -10.27 14.88 4.95
N LEU A 222 -9.81 14.38 3.81
CA LEU A 222 -8.38 14.36 3.48
C LEU A 222 -7.73 15.75 3.51
N LEU A 223 -8.47 16.79 3.11
CA LEU A 223 -7.97 18.17 3.06
C LEU A 223 -8.03 18.87 4.42
N SER A 224 -9.00 18.54 5.26
CA SER A 224 -9.23 19.23 6.54
C SER A 224 -8.63 18.53 7.76
N ASN A 225 -8.32 17.23 7.65
CA ASN A 225 -7.76 16.45 8.74
C ASN A 225 -6.25 16.72 8.90
N GLU A 226 -5.86 17.32 10.03
CA GLU A 226 -4.45 17.65 10.36
C GLU A 226 -3.48 16.45 10.38
N LYS A 227 -3.98 15.21 10.51
CA LYS A 227 -3.16 13.99 10.42
C LYS A 227 -2.97 13.50 8.98
N SER A 228 -3.67 14.11 8.02
CA SER A 228 -3.50 13.84 6.59
C SER A 228 -2.26 14.52 6.06
N ILE A 229 -1.45 13.80 5.29
CA ILE A 229 -0.32 14.42 4.58
C ILE A 229 -0.79 15.46 3.55
N TYR A 230 -2.04 15.35 3.09
CA TYR A 230 -2.64 16.24 2.10
C TYR A 230 -3.26 17.50 2.70
N HIS A 231 -3.25 17.64 4.04
CA HIS A 231 -3.76 18.83 4.72
C HIS A 231 -2.96 20.08 4.38
N ASP A 232 -1.63 19.97 4.45
CA ASP A 232 -0.69 21.06 4.26
C ASP A 232 0.38 20.70 3.23
N GLY A 233 0.82 21.69 2.44
CA GLY A 233 1.90 21.51 1.47
C GLY A 233 1.52 20.75 0.20
N TYR A 234 0.22 20.50 -0.02
CA TYR A 234 -0.32 19.94 -1.26
C TYR A 234 -1.28 20.92 -1.93
N LYS A 235 -1.30 20.89 -3.25
CA LYS A 235 -2.23 21.67 -4.08
C LYS A 235 -3.28 20.74 -4.70
N LEU A 236 -4.55 21.02 -4.40
CA LEU A 236 -5.67 20.44 -5.10
C LEU A 236 -5.85 21.11 -6.47
N ILE A 237 -5.95 20.31 -7.51
CA ILE A 237 -6.22 20.74 -8.88
C ILE A 237 -7.41 19.94 -9.39
N HIS A 238 -8.44 20.62 -9.86
CA HIS A 238 -9.60 20.01 -10.52
C HIS A 238 -9.41 20.09 -12.03
N TYR A 239 -9.77 19.03 -12.75
CA TYR A 239 -9.69 18.98 -14.20
C TYR A 239 -11.08 18.93 -14.84
N SER A 240 -11.34 19.80 -15.80
CA SER A 240 -12.67 19.90 -16.44
C SER A 240 -12.95 18.79 -17.46
N GLY A 241 -11.95 18.01 -17.86
CA GLY A 241 -12.08 16.95 -18.86
C GLY A 241 -10.74 16.59 -19.50
N TYR A 242 -10.79 15.85 -20.61
CA TYR A 242 -9.63 15.32 -21.32
C TYR A 242 -8.60 16.40 -21.68
N ASP A 243 -9.02 17.46 -22.37
CA ASP A 243 -8.11 18.53 -22.83
C ASP A 243 -7.36 19.22 -21.69
N ASP A 244 -8.04 19.42 -20.56
CA ASP A 244 -7.47 20.05 -19.38
C ASP A 244 -6.45 19.11 -18.69
N LEU A 245 -6.80 17.83 -18.53
CA LEU A 245 -5.88 16.80 -18.05
C LEU A 245 -4.63 16.69 -18.92
N ASN A 246 -4.82 16.50 -20.23
CA ASN A 246 -3.73 16.32 -21.19
C ASN A 246 -2.76 17.49 -21.18
N LYS A 247 -3.27 18.71 -21.06
CA LYS A 247 -2.46 19.92 -21.09
C LYS A 247 -1.79 20.24 -19.76
N ASN A 248 -2.48 20.00 -18.64
CA ASN A 248 -2.08 20.56 -17.35
C ASN A 248 -1.61 19.50 -16.35
N CYS A 249 -1.86 18.20 -16.56
CA CYS A 249 -1.44 17.14 -15.65
C CYS A 249 -0.13 16.49 -16.10
N LYS A 250 0.85 16.34 -15.19
CA LYS A 250 2.07 15.56 -15.46
C LYS A 250 1.99 14.09 -15.05
N LEU A 251 0.93 13.70 -14.35
CA LEU A 251 0.73 12.34 -13.86
C LEU A 251 -0.03 11.45 -14.84
N ASP A 252 -0.85 12.06 -15.69
CA ASP A 252 -1.68 11.37 -16.69
C ASP A 252 -1.95 12.32 -17.87
N ASN A 253 -2.09 11.80 -19.08
CA ASN A 253 -2.34 12.59 -20.30
C ASN A 253 -3.82 12.56 -20.75
N GLY A 254 -4.75 12.27 -19.83
CA GLY A 254 -6.16 12.06 -20.10
C GLY A 254 -6.55 10.58 -20.29
N SER A 255 -5.57 9.66 -20.34
CA SER A 255 -5.82 8.21 -20.47
C SER A 255 -6.68 7.64 -19.34
N CYS A 256 -6.62 8.26 -18.15
CA CYS A 256 -7.45 7.84 -17.03
C CYS A 256 -8.96 7.95 -17.31
N ILE A 257 -9.41 8.83 -18.21
CA ILE A 257 -10.82 8.94 -18.58
C ILE A 257 -11.31 7.65 -19.24
N GLU A 258 -10.58 7.13 -20.23
CA GLU A 258 -10.91 5.86 -20.89
C GLU A 258 -10.90 4.72 -19.86
N GLY A 259 -9.90 4.69 -18.98
CA GLY A 259 -9.78 3.72 -17.91
C GLY A 259 -10.99 3.74 -16.97
N LEU A 260 -11.37 4.91 -16.47
CA LEU A 260 -12.51 5.09 -15.58
C LEU A 260 -13.83 4.72 -16.27
N ASN A 261 -14.01 5.14 -17.53
CA ASN A 261 -15.21 4.79 -18.31
C ASN A 261 -15.33 3.27 -18.50
N LYS A 262 -14.21 2.60 -18.78
CA LYS A 262 -14.16 1.16 -19.01
C LYS A 262 -14.31 0.34 -17.73
N ASP A 263 -13.59 0.70 -16.68
CA ASP A 263 -13.52 -0.08 -15.45
C ASP A 263 -14.72 0.18 -14.52
N LEU A 264 -15.22 1.41 -14.51
CA LEU A 264 -16.26 1.88 -13.58
C LEU A 264 -17.56 2.30 -14.28
N GLY A 265 -17.59 2.31 -15.61
CA GLY A 265 -18.79 2.74 -16.34
C GLY A 265 -19.07 4.24 -16.17
N THR A 266 -18.05 5.04 -15.87
CA THR A 266 -18.19 6.49 -15.84
C THR A 266 -18.55 6.97 -17.25
N ASN A 267 -19.38 8.01 -17.37
CA ASN A 267 -19.74 8.59 -18.67
C ASN A 267 -18.99 9.91 -18.89
N LEU A 268 -17.68 9.90 -18.63
CA LEU A 268 -16.83 11.08 -18.73
C LEU A 268 -16.52 11.38 -20.21
N SER A 269 -16.43 12.66 -20.57
CA SER A 269 -16.12 13.06 -21.95
C SER A 269 -14.67 12.73 -22.29
N GLU A 270 -14.48 11.89 -23.30
CA GLU A 270 -13.16 11.53 -23.82
C GLU A 270 -12.60 12.56 -24.82
N TRP A 271 -13.43 13.53 -25.25
CA TRP A 271 -13.14 14.52 -26.29
C TRP A 271 -13.94 15.81 -26.04
#